data_AF-A0AAD6TK42-F1
#
_entry.id   AF-A0AAD6TK42-F1
#
_cell.length_a   1.000
_cell.length_b   1.000
_cell.length_c   1.000
_cell.angle_alpha   90.00
_cell.angle_beta   90.00
_cell.angle_gamma   90.00
#
_symmetry.space_group_name_H-M   'P 1'
#
loop_
_entity.id
_entity.type
_entity.pdbx_description
1 polymer ?
#
loop_
_entity_poly.entity_id
_entity_poly.type
_entity_poly.pdbx_seq_one_letter_code
_entity_poly.pdbx_strand_id
1 'polypeptide(L)'
;MSATDAMDSPARVELEMNQHQRNLVDLCLEEGQYEAAIDILGQLQSPHLKPSAAHIRQLLFMALYSAAETRPDKLVDPAASPSKKQKKSYLLPSPAAVLAAQQLLVSFTTTNSPATVIRALRPSDAEPEDDNECFVATESLCISRSKNCWQILAEGFLDRNPPIFSAAKGRRDTSNSLSETQAPVGETAWPVLHWLLLVFERDERENKTFPRHSPLLLEQLGPPSRRDTDAPLTIILHCLQQSDQRRRMMGSRLLNLLINLSATTHLDFPMLVVSVFNRLSTSSLDDISLLMSGLAPSPAVSKFKIAMYQKHFSDNDVIKIVARPRPQARAQPKGSPVKVRDPAQPVSLVNKYRAPASSEILRLMEAKTSTASPFKLKFELLVSYNAFQTEAPAADRDPEWPNLLRNGTVSKMLDSAFGCKSPAEGDGSTFKNLLDAILNIH
;
A
#
# COMPACT_ATOMS: atom_id res chain seq x y z
N MET A 1 8.93 19.29 33.42
CA MET A 1 8.06 18.82 32.32
C MET A 1 7.15 19.99 31.96
N SER A 2 7.58 20.82 31.00
CA SER A 2 6.82 21.97 30.56
C SER A 2 5.76 21.50 29.57
N ALA A 3 4.50 21.59 29.98
CA ALA A 3 3.38 21.62 29.05
C ALA A 3 3.48 22.92 28.26
N THR A 4 4.26 22.92 27.18
CA THR A 4 4.08 23.90 26.12
C THR A 4 2.72 23.61 25.52
N ASP A 5 1.73 24.41 25.91
CA ASP A 5 0.46 24.58 25.21
C ASP A 5 0.80 24.78 23.73
N ALA A 6 0.78 23.70 22.97
CA ALA A 6 0.83 23.75 21.52
C ALA A 6 -0.49 24.40 21.12
N MET A 7 -0.47 25.74 21.01
CA MET A 7 -1.54 26.51 20.39
C MET A 7 -1.98 25.74 19.15
N ASP A 8 -3.23 25.26 19.19
CA ASP A 8 -3.85 24.51 18.10
C ASP A 8 -3.87 25.45 16.89
N SER A 9 -2.82 25.37 16.07
CA SER A 9 -2.65 26.21 14.90
C SER A 9 -3.93 26.03 14.08
N PRO A 10 -4.67 27.11 13.78
CA PRO A 10 -5.95 27.01 13.10
C PRO A 10 -5.78 26.14 11.86
N ALA A 11 -6.70 25.19 11.68
CA ALA A 11 -6.66 24.26 10.56
C ALA A 11 -6.41 25.05 9.27
N ARG A 12 -5.28 24.77 8.61
CA ARG A 12 -4.86 25.52 7.42
C ARG A 12 -5.91 25.32 6.35
N VAL A 13 -6.69 26.36 6.06
CA VAL A 13 -7.69 26.32 4.99
C VAL A 13 -6.96 26.53 3.68
N GLU A 14 -6.95 25.49 2.84
CA GLU A 14 -6.45 25.59 1.47
C GLU A 14 -7.55 26.15 0.57
N LEU A 15 -7.26 27.27 -0.11
CA LEU A 15 -8.17 27.93 -1.05
C LEU A 15 -8.04 27.29 -2.43
N GLU A 16 -9.15 27.00 -3.11
CA GLU A 16 -9.12 26.53 -4.49
C GLU A 16 -8.45 27.58 -5.40
N MET A 17 -7.61 27.13 -6.34
CA MET A 17 -7.10 28.00 -7.42
C MET A 17 -8.26 28.76 -8.08
N ASN A 18 -8.09 30.07 -8.25
CA ASN A 18 -9.08 30.89 -8.94
C ASN A 18 -9.08 30.59 -10.45
N GLN A 19 -10.12 31.02 -11.16
CA GLN A 19 -10.27 30.74 -12.59
C GLN A 19 -9.07 31.27 -13.42
N HIS A 20 -8.57 32.45 -13.09
CA HIS A 20 -7.45 33.05 -13.81
C HIS A 20 -6.17 32.20 -13.70
N GLN A 21 -5.84 31.73 -12.49
CA GLN A 21 -4.71 30.85 -12.23
C GLN A 21 -4.84 29.52 -12.97
N ARG A 22 -6.06 28.97 -13.08
CA ARG A 22 -6.31 27.75 -13.86
C ARG A 22 -6.10 28.00 -15.35
N ASN A 23 -6.72 29.05 -15.89
CA ASN A 23 -6.63 29.41 -17.30
C ASN A 23 -5.18 29.66 -17.76
N LEU A 24 -4.30 30.20 -16.90
CA LEU A 24 -2.88 30.37 -17.22
C LEU A 24 -2.19 29.03 -17.49
N VAL A 25 -2.50 28.02 -16.69
CA VAL A 25 -1.95 26.67 -16.85
C VAL A 25 -2.60 25.98 -18.04
N ASP A 26 -3.93 26.07 -18.16
CA ASP A 26 -4.70 25.43 -19.21
C ASP A 26 -4.27 25.91 -20.60
N LEU A 27 -4.05 27.23 -20.78
CA LEU A 27 -3.55 27.80 -22.04
C LEU A 27 -2.21 27.20 -22.45
N CYS A 28 -1.25 27.07 -21.52
CA CYS A 28 0.04 26.44 -21.83
C CYS A 28 -0.12 24.94 -22.19
N LEU A 29 -1.03 24.23 -21.53
CA LEU A 29 -1.31 22.83 -21.85
C LEU A 29 -1.99 22.66 -23.22
N GLU A 30 -2.91 23.56 -23.58
CA GLU A 30 -3.57 23.61 -24.90
C GLU A 30 -2.58 23.88 -26.03
N GLU A 31 -1.60 24.76 -25.79
CA GLU A 31 -0.51 25.05 -26.73
C GLU A 31 0.57 23.94 -26.80
N GLY A 32 0.47 22.89 -25.98
CA GLY A 32 1.46 21.81 -25.90
C GLY A 32 2.77 22.23 -25.21
N GLN A 33 2.78 23.36 -24.50
CA GLN A 33 3.92 23.85 -23.72
C GLN A 33 3.89 23.25 -22.31
N TYR A 34 4.05 21.93 -22.22
CA TYR A 34 3.89 21.17 -20.98
C TYR A 34 4.85 21.62 -19.87
N GLU A 35 6.12 21.90 -20.19
CA GLU A 35 7.12 22.37 -19.24
C GLU A 35 6.73 23.74 -18.66
N ALA A 36 6.31 24.68 -19.50
CA ALA A 36 5.86 26.00 -19.06
C ALA A 36 4.62 25.90 -18.16
N ALA A 37 3.67 25.03 -18.50
CA ALA A 37 2.50 24.77 -17.67
C ALA A 37 2.89 24.21 -16.29
N ILE A 38 3.83 23.26 -16.24
CA ILE A 38 4.35 22.67 -15.01
C ILE A 38 5.10 23.72 -14.18
N ASP A 39 5.90 24.57 -14.81
CA ASP A 39 6.61 25.66 -14.14
C ASP A 39 5.65 26.68 -13.53
N ILE A 40 4.59 27.07 -14.26
CA ILE A 40 3.53 27.95 -13.75
C ILE A 40 2.82 27.30 -12.55
N LEU A 41 2.44 26.02 -12.65
CA LEU A 41 1.87 25.28 -11.52
C LEU A 41 2.83 25.23 -10.31
N GLY A 42 4.12 25.06 -10.57
CA GLY A 42 5.17 25.10 -9.55
C GLY A 42 5.29 26.47 -8.88
N GLN A 43 5.15 27.57 -9.63
CA GLN A 43 5.15 28.93 -9.08
C GLN A 43 3.88 29.24 -8.27
N LEU A 44 2.76 28.63 -8.64
CA LEU A 44 1.49 28.74 -7.91
C LEU A 44 1.44 27.85 -6.65
N GLN A 45 2.44 26.98 -6.45
CA GLN A 45 2.51 26.11 -5.30
C GLN A 45 2.55 26.89 -3.99
N SER A 46 1.58 26.64 -3.13
CA SER A 46 1.48 27.28 -1.82
C SER A 46 0.72 26.39 -0.85
N PRO A 47 1.09 26.36 0.45
CA PRO A 47 0.34 25.60 1.47
C PRO A 47 -1.07 26.16 1.72
N HIS A 48 -1.40 27.33 1.14
CA HIS A 48 -2.71 27.95 1.22
C HIS A 48 -3.49 27.87 -0.09
N LEU A 49 -2.88 27.34 -1.15
CA LEU A 49 -3.51 27.23 -2.47
C LEU A 49 -3.61 25.76 -2.87
N LYS A 50 -4.83 25.35 -3.18
CA LYS A 50 -5.16 23.98 -3.57
C LYS A 50 -5.04 23.82 -5.07
N PRO A 51 -4.17 22.94 -5.58
CA PRO A 51 -4.12 22.64 -7.00
C PRO A 51 -5.45 22.06 -7.48
N SER A 52 -5.84 22.40 -8.71
CA SER A 52 -7.03 21.81 -9.33
C SER A 52 -6.88 20.29 -9.44
N ALA A 53 -7.97 19.56 -9.20
CA ALA A 53 -7.98 18.11 -9.38
C ALA A 53 -7.68 17.71 -10.84
N ALA A 54 -8.06 18.55 -11.81
CA ALA A 54 -7.75 18.34 -13.23
C ALA A 54 -6.24 18.44 -13.48
N HIS A 55 -5.58 19.48 -12.97
CA HIS A 55 -4.13 19.65 -13.12
C HIS A 55 -3.34 18.50 -12.48
N ILE A 56 -3.73 18.01 -11.31
CA ILE A 56 -3.08 16.84 -10.70
C ILE A 56 -3.28 15.58 -11.57
N ARG A 57 -4.47 15.36 -12.17
CA ARG A 57 -4.69 14.24 -13.10
C ARG A 57 -3.83 14.35 -14.35
N GLN A 58 -3.74 15.54 -14.95
CA GLN A 58 -2.89 15.79 -16.11
C GLN A 58 -1.42 15.54 -15.77
N LEU A 59 -0.93 16.00 -14.61
CA LEU A 59 0.42 15.71 -14.13
C LEU A 59 0.66 14.20 -13.95
N LEU A 60 -0.31 13.46 -13.40
CA LEU A 60 -0.23 12.01 -13.27
C LEU A 60 -0.20 11.31 -14.63
N PHE A 61 -1.03 11.74 -15.57
CA PHE A 61 -1.02 11.22 -16.93
C PHE A 61 0.34 11.43 -17.60
N MET A 62 0.90 12.64 -17.50
CA MET A 62 2.25 12.93 -18.00
C MET A 62 3.31 12.08 -17.28
N ALA A 63 3.21 11.91 -15.96
CA ALA A 63 4.16 11.12 -15.18
C ALA A 63 4.16 9.62 -15.52
N LEU A 64 3.04 9.09 -16.01
CA LEU A 64 2.88 7.70 -16.46
C LEU A 64 3.38 7.47 -17.90
N TYR A 65 3.66 8.54 -18.65
CA TYR A 65 4.02 8.46 -20.05
C TYR A 65 5.43 7.86 -20.27
N SER A 66 5.57 6.96 -21.24
CA SER A 66 6.85 6.33 -21.58
C SER A 66 7.62 7.16 -22.60
N ALA A 67 8.83 7.61 -22.24
CA ALA A 67 9.72 8.27 -23.19
C ALA A 67 10.21 7.33 -24.31
N ALA A 68 10.20 6.01 -24.08
CA ALA A 68 10.65 5.00 -25.05
C ALA A 68 9.60 4.71 -26.13
N GLU A 69 8.34 5.06 -25.89
CA GLU A 69 7.27 4.96 -26.87
C GLU A 69 7.26 6.19 -27.79
N THR A 70 8.37 6.44 -28.48
CA THR A 70 8.25 7.06 -29.80
C THR A 70 7.40 6.10 -30.63
N ARG A 71 6.08 6.36 -30.68
CA ARG A 71 5.12 5.53 -31.42
C ARG A 71 5.78 5.16 -32.74
N PRO A 72 5.96 3.86 -33.04
CA PRO A 72 6.62 3.44 -34.25
C PRO A 72 5.91 4.17 -35.37
N ASP A 73 6.66 4.95 -36.16
CA ASP A 73 6.16 5.77 -37.25
C ASP A 73 5.07 4.97 -37.96
N LYS A 74 3.80 5.23 -37.62
CA LYS A 74 2.69 4.52 -38.23
C LYS A 74 2.70 5.05 -39.63
N LEU A 75 3.42 4.35 -40.52
CA LEU A 75 3.74 4.64 -41.92
C LEU A 75 2.97 5.88 -42.33
N VAL A 76 3.55 7.04 -42.00
CA VAL A 76 2.84 8.29 -42.16
C VAL A 76 2.62 8.39 -43.65
N ASP A 77 1.36 8.30 -44.07
CA ASP A 77 0.99 8.26 -45.47
C ASP A 77 1.76 9.39 -46.18
N PRO A 78 2.69 9.05 -47.11
CA PRO A 78 3.55 10.06 -47.73
C PRO A 78 2.72 11.14 -48.43
N ALA A 79 1.44 10.85 -48.75
CA ALA A 79 0.49 11.78 -49.34
C ALA A 79 -0.18 12.76 -48.36
N ALA A 80 -0.01 12.64 -47.04
CA ALA A 80 -0.64 13.55 -46.10
C ALA A 80 0.01 14.95 -46.13
N SER A 81 -0.81 16.00 -46.23
CA SER A 81 -0.37 17.40 -46.26
C SER A 81 0.48 17.78 -45.03
N PRO A 82 1.60 18.52 -45.18
CA PRO A 82 2.54 18.86 -44.11
C PRO A 82 1.88 19.47 -42.86
N SER A 83 0.86 20.31 -43.07
CA SER A 83 0.12 20.99 -41.98
C SER A 83 -0.67 20.03 -41.08
N LYS A 84 -0.96 18.80 -41.52
CA LYS A 84 -1.59 17.75 -40.70
C LYS A 84 -0.58 16.88 -39.95
N LYS A 85 0.68 16.82 -40.43
CA LYS A 85 1.75 16.03 -39.79
C LYS A 85 2.31 16.74 -38.55
N GLN A 86 2.48 18.06 -38.61
CA GLN A 86 3.03 18.85 -37.48
C GLN A 86 2.09 18.89 -36.27
N LYS A 87 0.76 18.80 -36.44
CA LYS A 87 -0.19 18.90 -35.32
C LYS A 87 -0.15 17.75 -34.32
N LYS A 88 0.43 16.58 -34.66
CA LYS A 88 0.38 15.40 -33.78
C LYS A 88 1.59 15.25 -32.85
N SER A 89 2.75 15.79 -33.20
CA SER A 89 3.97 15.65 -32.39
C SER A 89 3.98 16.53 -31.15
N TYR A 90 3.29 17.69 -31.17
CA TYR A 90 3.17 18.59 -30.02
C TYR A 90 2.20 18.09 -28.94
N LEU A 91 1.48 16.99 -29.18
CA LEU A 91 0.45 16.48 -28.27
C LEU A 91 1.00 15.55 -27.19
N LEU A 92 2.26 15.13 -27.29
CA LEU A 92 2.83 14.17 -26.35
C LEU A 92 3.81 14.86 -25.40
N PRO A 93 3.77 14.56 -24.09
CA PRO A 93 4.71 15.11 -23.12
C PRO A 93 6.16 14.77 -23.49
N SER A 94 7.04 15.78 -23.46
CA SER A 94 8.47 15.55 -23.64
C SER A 94 9.05 14.77 -22.44
N PRO A 95 10.20 14.10 -22.58
CA PRO A 95 10.87 13.47 -21.44
C PRO A 95 11.18 14.46 -20.30
N ALA A 96 11.45 15.73 -20.62
CA ALA A 96 11.68 16.78 -19.62
C ALA A 96 10.38 17.11 -18.87
N ALA A 97 9.26 17.23 -19.59
CA ALA A 97 7.94 17.44 -18.98
C ALA A 97 7.52 16.27 -18.09
N VAL A 98 7.79 15.02 -18.49
CA VAL A 98 7.53 13.82 -17.67
C VAL A 98 8.28 13.92 -16.34
N LEU A 99 9.58 14.22 -16.36
CA LEU A 99 10.39 14.35 -15.16
C LEU A 99 9.94 15.54 -14.28
N ALA A 100 9.65 16.68 -14.90
CA ALA A 100 9.15 17.87 -14.18
C ALA A 100 7.79 17.58 -13.51
N ALA A 101 6.88 16.86 -14.18
CA ALA A 101 5.60 16.46 -13.62
C ALA A 101 5.77 15.54 -12.41
N GLN A 102 6.68 14.56 -12.48
CA GLN A 102 7.00 13.67 -11.36
C GLN A 102 7.55 14.45 -10.15
N GLN A 103 8.46 15.39 -10.38
CA GLN A 103 9.03 16.24 -9.32
C GLN A 103 7.97 17.14 -8.68
N LEU A 104 7.12 17.78 -9.50
CA LEU A 104 6.06 18.65 -9.02
C LEU A 104 5.01 17.88 -8.22
N LEU A 105 4.64 16.66 -8.66
CA LEU A 105 3.75 15.78 -7.90
C LEU A 105 4.29 15.49 -6.50
N VAL A 106 5.57 15.13 -6.38
CA VAL A 106 6.25 14.93 -5.09
C VAL A 106 6.25 16.23 -4.28
N SER A 107 6.53 17.37 -4.90
CA SER A 107 6.50 18.66 -4.23
C SER A 107 5.12 18.96 -3.63
N PHE A 108 4.02 18.71 -4.37
CA PHE A 108 2.66 18.86 -3.84
C PHE A 108 2.39 17.97 -2.62
N THR A 109 3.00 16.78 -2.54
CA THR A 109 2.89 15.93 -1.33
C THR A 109 3.56 16.53 -0.09
N THR A 110 4.42 17.54 -0.24
CA THR A 110 5.08 18.24 0.88
C THR A 110 4.44 19.58 1.21
N THR A 111 3.84 20.23 0.22
CA THR A 111 3.25 21.57 0.37
C THR A 111 1.78 21.51 0.75
N ASN A 112 1.00 20.61 0.14
CA ASN A 112 -0.46 20.57 0.27
C ASN A 112 -0.94 19.41 1.14
N SER A 113 -2.18 19.47 1.60
CA SER A 113 -2.80 18.39 2.37
C SER A 113 -2.92 17.10 1.53
N PRO A 114 -2.74 15.91 2.13
CA PRO A 114 -2.90 14.64 1.42
C PRO A 114 -4.28 14.48 0.76
N ALA A 115 -5.34 14.96 1.44
CA ALA A 115 -6.71 14.91 0.94
C ALA A 115 -6.90 15.74 -0.34
N THR A 116 -6.24 16.90 -0.43
CA THR A 116 -6.25 17.75 -1.62
C THR A 116 -5.61 17.05 -2.81
N VAL A 117 -4.44 16.45 -2.60
CA VAL A 117 -3.65 15.82 -3.66
C VAL A 117 -4.34 14.55 -4.17
N ILE A 118 -4.86 13.70 -3.28
CA ILE A 118 -5.51 12.44 -3.66
C ILE A 118 -6.88 12.65 -4.30
N ARG A 119 -7.54 13.80 -4.08
CA ARG A 119 -8.87 14.11 -4.65
C ARG A 119 -8.92 13.90 -6.16
N ALA A 120 -7.80 14.11 -6.84
CA ALA A 120 -7.63 13.90 -8.28
C ALA A 120 -7.96 12.48 -8.75
N LEU A 121 -7.74 11.48 -7.89
CA LEU A 121 -7.96 10.05 -8.16
C LEU A 121 -9.36 9.56 -7.83
N ARG A 122 -10.17 10.38 -7.15
CA ARG A 122 -11.55 9.98 -6.85
C ARG A 122 -12.36 9.98 -8.16
N PRO A 123 -13.19 8.96 -8.39
CA PRO A 123 -14.18 9.00 -9.45
C PRO A 123 -15.00 10.27 -9.28
N SER A 124 -14.97 11.14 -10.28
CA SER A 124 -15.75 12.37 -10.27
C SER A 124 -17.03 12.11 -11.04
N ASP A 125 -18.17 12.34 -10.40
CA ASP A 125 -19.48 12.38 -11.07
C ASP A 125 -19.66 13.68 -11.89
N ALA A 126 -18.64 14.55 -11.93
CA ALA A 126 -18.69 15.75 -12.75
C ALA A 126 -18.70 15.32 -14.21
N GLU A 127 -19.78 15.67 -14.91
CA GLU A 127 -19.84 15.64 -16.36
C GLU A 127 -18.59 16.35 -16.90
N PRO A 128 -17.92 15.77 -17.91
CA PRO A 128 -16.78 16.43 -18.54
C PRO A 128 -17.25 17.81 -19.00
N GLU A 129 -16.58 18.86 -18.56
CA GLU A 129 -16.77 20.19 -19.13
C GLU A 129 -16.43 20.07 -20.62
N ASP A 130 -17.46 20.21 -21.47
CA ASP A 130 -17.47 19.87 -22.91
C ASP A 130 -16.48 20.73 -23.73
N ASP A 131 -15.82 21.72 -23.10
CA ASP A 131 -14.98 22.73 -23.74
C ASP A 131 -13.46 22.48 -23.59
N ASN A 132 -13.01 21.39 -22.95
CA ASN A 132 -11.58 21.13 -22.80
C ASN A 132 -10.97 20.53 -24.09
N GLU A 133 -10.45 21.40 -24.97
CA GLU A 133 -9.80 21.01 -26.23
C GLU A 133 -8.38 20.44 -26.06
N CYS A 134 -7.79 20.51 -24.86
CA CYS A 134 -6.44 20.02 -24.61
C CYS A 134 -6.36 18.48 -24.59
N PHE A 135 -5.47 17.91 -25.41
CA PHE A 135 -5.24 16.46 -25.51
C PHE A 135 -4.95 15.80 -24.15
N VAL A 136 -4.03 16.35 -23.36
CA VAL A 136 -3.68 15.79 -22.04
C VAL A 136 -4.86 15.89 -21.07
N ALA A 137 -5.67 16.95 -21.16
CA ALA A 137 -6.89 17.08 -20.36
C ALA A 137 -7.85 15.93 -20.67
N THR A 138 -8.14 15.68 -21.96
CA THR A 138 -9.03 14.58 -22.40
C THR A 138 -8.49 13.21 -21.99
N GLU A 139 -7.22 12.92 -22.27
CA GLU A 139 -6.63 11.61 -22.00
C GLU A 139 -6.50 11.33 -20.50
N SER A 140 -6.20 12.34 -19.68
CA SER A 140 -6.10 12.18 -18.22
C SER A 140 -7.42 11.77 -17.55
N LEU A 141 -8.56 11.88 -18.23
CA LEU A 141 -9.84 11.37 -17.73
C LEU A 141 -9.86 9.84 -17.60
N CYS A 142 -8.93 9.11 -18.22
CA CYS A 142 -8.79 7.68 -17.97
C CYS A 142 -8.47 7.37 -16.49
N ILE A 143 -7.78 8.29 -15.80
CA ILE A 143 -7.44 8.17 -14.37
C ILE A 143 -8.69 8.27 -13.51
N SER A 144 -9.59 9.23 -13.76
CA SER A 144 -10.83 9.37 -12.98
C SER A 144 -11.81 8.21 -13.20
N ARG A 145 -11.68 7.49 -14.31
CA ARG A 145 -12.48 6.29 -14.62
C ARG A 145 -11.95 5.03 -13.95
N SER A 146 -10.74 5.08 -13.40
CA SER A 146 -10.17 3.97 -12.64
C SER A 146 -10.93 3.79 -11.34
N LYS A 147 -11.23 2.54 -10.97
CA LYS A 147 -12.01 2.25 -9.76
C LYS A 147 -11.25 2.59 -8.47
N ASN A 148 -9.93 2.53 -8.54
CA ASN A 148 -9.01 2.84 -7.46
C ASN A 148 -7.64 3.22 -8.05
N CYS A 149 -6.79 3.80 -7.21
CA CYS A 149 -5.43 4.19 -7.58
C CYS A 149 -4.48 3.02 -7.91
N TRP A 150 -4.86 1.77 -7.67
CA TRP A 150 -4.01 0.63 -8.00
C TRP A 150 -4.08 0.27 -9.48
N GLN A 151 -5.23 0.54 -10.13
CA GLN A 151 -5.41 0.25 -11.55
C GLN A 151 -4.55 1.13 -12.46
N ILE A 152 -4.27 2.37 -12.05
CA ILE A 152 -3.43 3.30 -12.81
C ILE A 152 -1.95 2.87 -12.86
N LEU A 153 -1.55 1.96 -11.97
CA LEU A 153 -0.17 1.47 -11.90
C LEU A 153 0.07 0.30 -12.86
N ALA A 154 -0.97 -0.39 -13.30
CA ALA A 154 -0.83 -1.60 -14.11
C ALA A 154 -0.10 -1.33 -15.43
N GLU A 155 0.68 -2.31 -15.87
CA GLU A 155 1.35 -2.25 -17.17
C GLU A 155 0.34 -2.07 -18.31
N GLY A 156 0.67 -1.20 -19.26
CA GLY A 156 -0.20 -0.84 -20.38
C GLY A 156 -1.44 -0.04 -19.98
N PHE A 157 -1.47 0.59 -18.79
CA PHE A 157 -2.62 1.40 -18.37
C PHE A 157 -3.02 2.47 -19.41
N LEU A 158 -2.03 3.15 -20.01
CA LEU A 158 -2.26 4.18 -21.04
C LEU A 158 -2.57 3.58 -22.43
N ASP A 159 -2.09 2.37 -22.73
CA ASP A 159 -2.34 1.69 -24.02
C ASP A 159 -3.74 1.12 -24.15
N ARG A 160 -4.38 0.87 -23.00
CA ARG A 160 -5.78 0.47 -22.90
C ARG A 160 -6.65 1.66 -23.26
N ASN A 161 -6.62 2.09 -24.52
CA ASN A 161 -7.60 3.00 -25.10
C ASN A 161 -8.98 2.44 -24.73
N PRO A 162 -9.73 3.07 -23.81
CA PRO A 162 -11.13 2.73 -23.76
C PRO A 162 -11.67 3.19 -25.12
N PRO A 163 -12.48 2.39 -25.84
CA PRO A 163 -13.12 2.84 -27.05
C PRO A 163 -14.20 3.85 -26.67
N ILE A 164 -13.82 5.10 -26.37
CA ILE A 164 -14.73 6.10 -25.78
C ILE A 164 -15.75 6.60 -26.82
N PHE A 165 -15.49 6.49 -28.12
CA PHE A 165 -16.40 7.07 -29.13
C PHE A 165 -16.76 6.20 -30.34
N SER A 166 -16.36 4.92 -30.38
CA SER A 166 -16.92 4.02 -31.39
C SER A 166 -18.19 3.37 -30.85
N ALA A 167 -19.31 4.10 -30.91
CA ALA A 167 -20.68 3.58 -30.76
C ALA A 167 -21.07 2.59 -31.89
N ALA A 168 -20.12 1.79 -32.38
CA ALA A 168 -20.37 0.74 -33.34
C ALA A 168 -20.81 -0.50 -32.57
N LYS A 169 -22.13 -0.63 -32.49
CA LYS A 169 -22.92 -1.79 -32.05
C LYS A 169 -22.52 -3.04 -32.86
N GLY A 170 -21.34 -3.60 -32.58
CA GLY A 170 -20.74 -4.71 -33.30
C GLY A 170 -20.47 -5.86 -32.34
N ARG A 171 -21.40 -6.81 -32.33
CA ARG A 171 -21.31 -8.10 -31.63
C ARG A 171 -20.06 -8.84 -32.12
N ARG A 172 -18.92 -8.73 -31.42
CA ARG A 172 -17.71 -9.50 -31.73
C ARG A 172 -17.21 -10.25 -30.52
N ASP A 173 -17.39 -11.56 -30.66
CA ASP A 173 -16.54 -12.64 -30.17
C ASP A 173 -15.30 -12.19 -29.41
N THR A 174 -15.35 -12.42 -28.10
CA THR A 174 -14.24 -12.31 -27.16
C THR A 174 -13.22 -13.40 -27.49
N SER A 175 -12.49 -13.23 -28.59
CA SER A 175 -11.34 -14.07 -28.92
C SER A 175 -10.31 -13.88 -27.81
N ASN A 176 -10.20 -14.93 -27.02
CA ASN A 176 -9.35 -15.17 -25.85
C ASN A 176 -7.85 -15.03 -26.20
N SER A 177 -7.41 -13.84 -26.64
CA SER A 177 -6.00 -13.58 -26.95
C SER A 177 -5.22 -13.61 -25.64
N LEU A 178 -4.59 -14.77 -25.41
CA LEU A 178 -3.47 -15.05 -24.52
C LEU A 178 -3.18 -13.90 -23.56
N SER A 179 -3.76 -14.01 -22.36
CA SER A 179 -3.55 -13.14 -21.22
C SER A 179 -2.07 -13.17 -20.81
N GLU A 180 -1.21 -12.46 -21.54
CA GLU A 180 0.09 -12.05 -21.00
C GLU A 180 -0.20 -11.43 -19.64
N THR A 181 0.43 -12.01 -18.61
CA THR A 181 0.20 -11.61 -17.23
C THR A 181 0.84 -10.24 -17.06
N GLN A 182 0.06 -9.20 -17.35
CA GLN A 182 0.52 -7.82 -17.25
C GLN A 182 1.05 -7.55 -15.85
N ALA A 183 2.20 -6.90 -15.76
CA ALA A 183 2.80 -6.58 -14.47
C ALA A 183 1.84 -5.65 -13.69
N PRO A 184 1.69 -5.86 -12.37
CA PRO A 184 0.82 -5.02 -11.54
C PRO A 184 1.36 -3.59 -11.41
N VAL A 185 2.64 -3.36 -11.71
CA VAL A 185 3.26 -2.04 -11.81
C VAL A 185 4.04 -1.98 -13.13
N GLY A 186 3.62 -1.10 -14.04
CA GLY A 186 4.34 -0.85 -15.29
C GLY A 186 5.67 -0.13 -15.06
N GLU A 187 6.59 -0.24 -16.00
CA GLU A 187 7.95 0.32 -15.87
C GLU A 187 7.97 1.85 -15.70
N THR A 188 6.98 2.57 -16.25
CA THR A 188 6.82 4.01 -16.08
C THR A 188 6.02 4.40 -14.83
N ALA A 189 5.38 3.45 -14.16
CA ALA A 189 4.48 3.71 -13.03
C ALA A 189 5.17 3.74 -11.66
N TRP A 190 6.45 3.36 -11.57
CA TRP A 190 7.21 3.37 -10.31
C TRP A 190 7.27 4.75 -9.62
N PRO A 191 7.49 5.88 -10.32
CA PRO A 191 7.43 7.20 -9.72
C PRO A 191 6.05 7.53 -9.15
N VAL A 192 4.98 7.09 -9.82
CA VAL A 192 3.59 7.29 -9.36
C VAL A 192 3.27 6.44 -8.13
N LEU A 193 3.72 5.18 -8.09
CA LEU A 193 3.64 4.35 -6.87
C LEU A 193 4.38 5.02 -5.70
N HIS A 194 5.58 5.53 -5.94
CA HIS A 194 6.34 6.26 -4.92
C HIS A 194 5.56 7.47 -4.38
N TRP A 195 4.99 8.27 -5.27
CA TRP A 195 4.15 9.42 -4.94
C TRP A 195 2.92 9.02 -4.12
N LEU A 196 2.19 7.97 -4.52
CA LEU A 196 1.05 7.45 -3.76
C LEU A 196 1.44 7.08 -2.32
N LEU A 197 2.58 6.40 -2.15
CA LEU A 197 3.09 6.04 -0.83
C LEU A 197 3.43 7.26 0.03
N LEU A 198 4.04 8.30 -0.57
CA LEU A 198 4.30 9.56 0.14
C LEU A 198 3.01 10.23 0.62
N VAL A 199 1.97 10.24 -0.22
CA VAL A 199 0.66 10.79 0.15
C VAL A 199 0.05 10.00 1.32
N PHE A 200 -0.01 8.67 1.24
CA PHE A 200 -0.61 7.84 2.29
C PHE A 200 0.17 7.85 3.61
N GLU A 201 1.49 7.84 3.56
CA GLU A 201 2.31 7.95 4.77
C GLU A 201 2.17 9.31 5.44
N ARG A 202 2.06 10.39 4.65
CA ARG A 202 1.79 11.71 5.20
C ARG A 202 0.40 11.80 5.81
N ASP A 203 -0.62 11.26 5.14
CA ASP A 203 -1.98 11.15 5.66
C ASP A 203 -2.04 10.39 6.99
N GLU A 204 -1.34 9.25 7.09
CA GLU A 204 -1.22 8.49 8.35
C GLU A 204 -0.55 9.29 9.47
N ARG A 205 0.50 10.07 9.16
CA ARG A 205 1.19 10.92 10.15
C ARG A 205 0.34 12.09 10.63
N GLU A 206 -0.42 12.71 9.72
CA GLU A 206 -1.29 13.85 10.03
C GLU A 206 -2.58 13.41 10.75
N ASN A 207 -3.00 12.15 10.56
CA ASN A 207 -4.17 11.61 11.21
C ASN A 207 -3.98 11.44 12.73
N LYS A 208 -4.79 12.16 13.51
CA LYS A 208 -4.76 12.15 14.97
C LYS A 208 -5.51 10.95 15.59
N THR A 209 -6.14 10.08 14.80
CA THR A 209 -6.86 8.91 15.34
C THR A 209 -5.91 7.87 15.94
N PHE A 210 -6.39 7.13 16.94
CA PHE A 210 -5.69 5.98 17.50
C PHE A 210 -6.50 4.69 17.23
N PRO A 211 -5.90 3.67 16.57
CA PRO A 211 -4.54 3.63 16.04
C PRO A 211 -4.37 4.53 14.81
N ARG A 212 -3.14 5.00 14.58
CA ARG A 212 -2.79 5.79 13.40
C ARG A 212 -2.90 4.91 12.16
N HIS A 213 -3.59 5.41 11.15
CA HIS A 213 -3.78 4.79 9.85
C HIS A 213 -4.07 5.89 8.83
N SER A 214 -3.97 5.58 7.53
CA SER A 214 -4.38 6.50 6.46
C SER A 214 -5.86 6.26 6.07
N PRO A 215 -6.78 7.21 6.34
CA PRO A 215 -8.15 7.13 5.83
C PRO A 215 -8.20 7.20 4.30
N LEU A 216 -7.26 7.91 3.66
CA LEU A 216 -7.21 8.00 2.20
C LEU A 216 -6.86 6.65 1.57
N LEU A 217 -5.92 5.90 2.15
CA LEU A 217 -5.66 4.52 1.72
C LEU A 217 -6.91 3.65 1.87
N LEU A 218 -7.64 3.80 2.96
CA LEU A 218 -8.86 3.06 3.23
C LEU A 218 -9.95 3.31 2.16
N GLU A 219 -10.10 4.55 1.70
CA GLU A 219 -11.00 4.90 0.59
C GLU A 219 -10.62 4.17 -0.72
N GLN A 220 -9.32 3.98 -0.98
CA GLN A 220 -8.82 3.31 -2.18
C GLN A 220 -8.99 1.78 -2.16
N LEU A 221 -9.29 1.18 -1.01
CA LEU A 221 -9.62 -0.25 -0.91
C LEU A 221 -11.07 -0.55 -1.29
N GLY A 222 -11.89 0.48 -1.54
CA GLY A 222 -13.29 0.34 -1.94
C GLY A 222 -14.28 0.41 -0.75
N PRO A 223 -15.57 0.12 -0.99
CA PRO A 223 -16.61 0.30 0.01
C PRO A 223 -16.43 -0.68 1.19
N PRO A 224 -16.92 -0.35 2.40
CA PRO A 224 -16.75 -1.17 3.60
C PRO A 224 -17.22 -2.63 3.47
N SER A 225 -18.20 -2.91 2.60
CA SER A 225 -18.71 -4.26 2.33
C SER A 225 -17.77 -5.13 1.49
N ARG A 226 -16.84 -4.51 0.76
CA ARG A 226 -15.96 -5.19 -0.20
C ARG A 226 -14.61 -4.48 -0.30
N ARG A 227 -13.94 -4.36 0.85
CA ARG A 227 -12.56 -3.88 0.88
C ARG A 227 -11.66 -4.91 0.22
N ASP A 228 -11.04 -4.51 -0.88
CA ASP A 228 -10.20 -5.37 -1.71
C ASP A 228 -8.72 -5.09 -1.42
N THR A 229 -8.05 -6.06 -0.80
CA THR A 229 -6.59 -6.01 -0.57
C THR A 229 -5.81 -6.76 -1.64
N ASP A 230 -6.47 -7.38 -2.62
CA ASP A 230 -5.81 -8.23 -3.60
C ASP A 230 -4.81 -7.43 -4.45
N ALA A 231 -5.24 -6.29 -4.99
CA ALA A 231 -4.41 -5.40 -5.80
C ALA A 231 -3.15 -4.89 -5.06
N PRO A 232 -3.25 -4.24 -3.88
CA PRO A 232 -2.06 -3.76 -3.18
C PRO A 232 -1.16 -4.91 -2.70
N LEU A 233 -1.71 -6.07 -2.33
CA LEU A 233 -0.90 -7.24 -2.01
C LEU A 233 -0.15 -7.77 -3.25
N THR A 234 -0.75 -7.70 -4.44
CA THR A 234 -0.09 -8.13 -5.69
C THR A 234 1.04 -7.18 -6.04
N ILE A 235 0.86 -5.88 -5.82
CA ILE A 235 1.91 -4.87 -5.95
C ILE A 235 3.04 -5.15 -4.95
N ILE A 236 2.74 -5.43 -3.68
CA ILE A 236 3.76 -5.73 -2.65
C ILE A 236 4.64 -6.91 -3.08
N LEU A 237 4.05 -8.02 -3.54
CA LEU A 237 4.83 -9.19 -3.99
C LEU A 237 5.67 -8.86 -5.22
N HIS A 238 5.11 -8.13 -6.17
CA HIS A 238 5.84 -7.71 -7.35
C HIS A 238 7.03 -6.82 -7.01
N CYS A 239 6.88 -5.90 -6.04
CA CYS A 239 7.96 -5.09 -5.49
C CYS A 239 9.09 -5.96 -4.93
N LEU A 240 8.77 -7.03 -4.20
CA LEU A 240 9.77 -7.94 -3.60
C LEU A 240 10.59 -8.69 -4.65
N GLN A 241 9.99 -9.01 -5.79
CA GLN A 241 10.65 -9.69 -6.90
C GLN A 241 11.57 -8.78 -7.71
N GLN A 242 11.57 -7.46 -7.45
CA GLN A 242 12.42 -6.52 -8.19
C GLN A 242 13.88 -6.63 -7.76
N SER A 243 14.79 -6.45 -8.72
CA SER A 243 16.23 -6.35 -8.49
C SER A 243 16.62 -5.03 -7.80
N ASP A 244 15.93 -3.94 -8.12
CA ASP A 244 16.14 -2.62 -7.52
C ASP A 244 15.64 -2.56 -6.07
N GLN A 245 16.58 -2.27 -5.15
CA GLN A 245 16.30 -2.12 -3.72
C GLN A 245 15.24 -1.04 -3.45
N ARG A 246 15.19 0.04 -4.22
CA ARG A 246 14.19 1.11 -4.02
C ARG A 246 12.78 0.59 -4.28
N ARG A 247 12.60 -0.22 -5.33
CA ARG A 247 11.32 -0.87 -5.65
C ARG A 247 10.92 -1.87 -4.58
N ARG A 248 11.86 -2.69 -4.09
CA ARG A 248 11.62 -3.59 -2.94
C ARG A 248 11.13 -2.83 -1.70
N MET A 249 11.79 -1.72 -1.36
CA MET A 249 11.41 -0.87 -0.23
C MET A 249 10.00 -0.28 -0.38
N MET A 250 9.51 0.00 -1.59
CA MET A 250 8.13 0.43 -1.81
C MET A 250 7.12 -0.64 -1.38
N GLY A 251 7.43 -1.93 -1.60
CA GLY A 251 6.62 -3.06 -1.14
C GLY A 251 6.52 -3.09 0.39
N SER A 252 7.63 -2.96 1.11
CA SER A 252 7.63 -2.91 2.58
C SER A 252 6.86 -1.70 3.12
N ARG A 253 7.01 -0.52 2.51
CA ARG A 253 6.26 0.70 2.87
C ARG A 253 4.75 0.51 2.69
N LEU A 254 4.32 -0.06 1.57
CA LEU A 254 2.90 -0.35 1.33
C LEU A 254 2.35 -1.37 2.32
N LEU A 255 3.10 -2.44 2.62
CA LEU A 255 2.70 -3.43 3.61
C LEU A 255 2.59 -2.80 5.02
N ASN A 256 3.52 -1.91 5.39
CA ASN A 256 3.48 -1.19 6.66
C ASN A 256 2.18 -0.38 6.83
N LEU A 257 1.75 0.32 5.78
CA LEU A 257 0.48 1.05 5.77
C LEU A 257 -0.73 0.12 5.93
N LEU A 258 -0.74 -1.04 5.27
CA LEU A 258 -1.81 -2.04 5.42
C LEU A 258 -1.83 -2.64 6.83
N ILE A 259 -0.67 -2.88 7.44
CA ILE A 259 -0.55 -3.37 8.81
C ILE A 259 -1.13 -2.35 9.79
N ASN A 260 -0.74 -1.08 9.68
CA ASN A 260 -1.28 -0.02 10.52
C ASN A 260 -2.80 0.13 10.35
N LEU A 261 -3.30 0.04 9.11
CA LEU A 261 -4.73 0.02 8.83
C LEU A 261 -5.44 -1.18 9.47
N SER A 262 -4.82 -2.36 9.48
CA SER A 262 -5.37 -3.56 10.14
C SER A 262 -5.38 -3.49 11.67
N ALA A 263 -4.69 -2.53 12.27
CA ALA A 263 -4.86 -2.22 13.69
C ALA A 263 -6.24 -1.60 13.99
N THR A 264 -6.97 -1.16 12.96
CA THR A 264 -8.36 -0.69 13.08
C THR A 264 -9.39 -1.81 12.84
N THR A 265 -10.66 -1.57 13.14
CA THR A 265 -11.77 -2.45 12.74
C THR A 265 -12.11 -2.38 11.25
N HIS A 266 -11.44 -1.51 10.49
CA HIS A 266 -11.71 -1.32 9.07
C HIS A 266 -11.09 -2.39 8.18
N LEU A 267 -10.02 -3.04 8.62
CA LEU A 267 -9.39 -4.11 7.87
C LEU A 267 -9.23 -5.35 8.75
N ASP A 268 -9.71 -6.48 8.25
CA ASP A 268 -9.65 -7.75 8.98
C ASP A 268 -8.19 -8.23 9.08
N PHE A 269 -7.61 -8.07 10.27
CA PHE A 269 -6.21 -8.43 10.56
C PHE A 269 -5.92 -9.93 10.30
N PRO A 270 -6.69 -10.90 10.83
CA PRO A 270 -6.51 -12.30 10.47
C PRO A 270 -6.53 -12.57 8.96
N MET A 271 -7.47 -11.95 8.24
CA MET A 271 -7.57 -12.10 6.77
C MET A 271 -6.34 -11.54 6.06
N LEU A 272 -5.81 -10.40 6.50
CA LEU A 272 -4.58 -9.82 5.97
C LEU A 272 -3.38 -10.76 6.20
N VAL A 273 -3.20 -11.26 7.43
CA VAL A 273 -2.12 -12.20 7.77
C VAL A 273 -2.22 -13.46 6.92
N VAL A 274 -3.42 -14.02 6.78
CA VAL A 274 -3.64 -15.22 5.97
C VAL A 274 -3.30 -14.98 4.50
N SER A 275 -3.73 -13.83 3.95
CA SER A 275 -3.51 -13.47 2.55
C SER A 275 -2.03 -13.23 2.25
N VAL A 276 -1.32 -12.50 3.11
CA VAL A 276 0.12 -12.27 2.98
C VAL A 276 0.87 -13.60 3.09
N PHE A 277 0.55 -14.42 4.09
CA PHE A 277 1.20 -15.72 4.28
C PHE A 277 1.02 -16.65 3.09
N ASN A 278 -0.20 -16.80 2.57
CA ASN A 278 -0.49 -17.71 1.45
C ASN A 278 0.24 -17.28 0.16
N ARG A 279 0.52 -15.99 0.03
CA ARG A 279 1.24 -15.40 -1.11
C ARG A 279 2.76 -15.51 -0.95
N LEU A 280 3.26 -15.40 0.28
CA LEU A 280 4.69 -15.51 0.60
C LEU A 280 5.16 -16.96 0.78
N SER A 281 4.26 -17.92 1.01
CA SER A 281 4.63 -19.34 1.17
C SER A 281 5.25 -19.95 -0.09
N THR A 282 5.10 -19.30 -1.24
CA THR A 282 5.78 -19.65 -2.50
C THR A 282 7.12 -18.92 -2.70
N SER A 283 7.43 -17.94 -1.85
CA SER A 283 8.65 -17.12 -1.90
C SER A 283 9.77 -17.72 -1.05
N SER A 284 11.01 -17.27 -1.24
CA SER A 284 12.13 -17.73 -0.43
C SER A 284 12.06 -17.19 1.01
N LEU A 285 12.68 -17.88 1.97
CA LEU A 285 12.80 -17.38 3.35
C LEU A 285 13.57 -16.05 3.42
N ASP A 286 14.49 -15.82 2.48
CA ASP A 286 15.23 -14.58 2.39
C ASP A 286 14.34 -13.41 1.95
N ASP A 287 13.40 -13.64 1.03
CA ASP A 287 12.42 -12.62 0.64
C ASP A 287 11.50 -12.24 1.81
N ILE A 288 11.07 -13.24 2.60
CA ILE A 288 10.26 -13.00 3.80
C ILE A 288 11.08 -12.22 4.82
N SER A 289 12.33 -12.62 5.07
CA SER A 289 13.23 -11.92 5.99
C SER A 289 13.47 -10.47 5.55
N LEU A 290 13.71 -10.26 4.26
CA LEU A 290 13.93 -8.94 3.67
C LEU A 290 12.68 -8.06 3.86
N LEU A 291 11.49 -8.58 3.50
CA LEU A 291 10.23 -7.89 3.68
C LEU A 291 10.03 -7.48 5.15
N MET A 292 10.20 -8.42 6.09
CA MET A 292 9.99 -8.19 7.52
C MET A 292 11.01 -7.21 8.11
N SER A 293 12.25 -7.22 7.63
CA SER A 293 13.29 -6.27 8.05
C SER A 293 13.04 -4.84 7.55
N GLY A 294 12.34 -4.70 6.42
CA GLY A 294 11.98 -3.40 5.83
C GLY A 294 10.76 -2.73 6.46
N LEU A 295 10.05 -3.39 7.38
CA LEU A 295 8.89 -2.83 8.06
C LEU A 295 9.33 -1.86 9.17
N ALA A 296 8.66 -0.71 9.27
CA ALA A 296 8.93 0.25 10.33
C ALA A 296 8.51 -0.31 11.69
N PRO A 297 9.34 -0.20 12.75
CA PRO A 297 9.00 -0.74 14.05
C PRO A 297 7.76 -0.04 14.62
N SER A 298 6.77 -0.84 14.99
CA SER A 298 5.57 -0.39 15.69
C SER A 298 4.91 -1.57 16.41
N PRO A 299 4.04 -1.32 17.42
CA PRO A 299 3.27 -2.40 18.04
C PRO A 299 2.42 -3.20 17.05
N ALA A 300 1.86 -2.53 16.02
CA ALA A 300 1.07 -3.19 14.98
C ALA A 300 1.93 -4.11 14.10
N VAL A 301 3.14 -3.68 13.75
CA VAL A 301 4.11 -4.48 12.99
C VAL A 301 4.61 -5.66 13.79
N SER A 302 4.97 -5.47 15.06
CA SER A 302 5.38 -6.57 15.94
C SER A 302 4.27 -7.61 16.06
N LYS A 303 3.02 -7.18 16.26
CA LYS A 303 1.84 -8.05 16.28
C LYS A 303 1.62 -8.80 14.97
N PHE A 304 1.79 -8.13 13.83
CA PHE A 304 1.73 -8.73 12.51
C PHE A 304 2.81 -9.80 12.31
N LYS A 305 4.07 -9.50 12.66
CA LYS A 305 5.18 -10.45 12.60
C LYS A 305 4.92 -11.69 13.45
N ILE A 306 4.47 -11.49 14.71
CA ILE A 306 4.08 -12.60 15.59
C ILE A 306 3.03 -13.48 14.89
N ALA A 307 1.91 -12.90 14.43
CA ALA A 307 0.85 -13.66 13.79
C ALA A 307 1.30 -14.41 12.51
N MET A 308 2.18 -13.80 11.71
CA MET A 308 2.79 -14.44 10.54
C MET A 308 3.63 -15.65 10.92
N TYR A 309 4.52 -15.52 11.93
CA TYR A 309 5.34 -16.62 12.40
C TYR A 309 4.50 -17.70 13.08
N GLN A 310 3.50 -17.34 13.87
CA GLN A 310 2.56 -18.31 14.44
C GLN A 310 1.87 -19.13 13.37
N LYS A 311 1.40 -18.49 12.30
CA LYS A 311 0.80 -19.18 11.17
C LYS A 311 1.81 -20.13 10.50
N HIS A 312 3.03 -19.66 10.29
CA HIS A 312 4.11 -20.49 9.75
C HIS A 312 4.38 -21.74 10.59
N PHE A 313 4.48 -21.62 11.91
CA PHE A 313 4.71 -22.77 12.79
C PHE A 313 3.48 -23.69 12.86
N SER A 314 2.27 -23.13 12.88
CA SER A 314 1.03 -23.90 12.97
C SER A 314 0.73 -24.70 11.71
N ASP A 315 1.02 -24.18 10.52
CA ASP A 315 0.79 -24.88 9.25
C ASP A 315 1.75 -26.07 9.08
N ASN A 316 2.94 -26.03 9.70
CA ASN A 316 3.89 -27.15 9.73
C ASN A 316 3.47 -28.27 10.69
N ASP A 317 2.75 -27.93 11.77
CA ASP A 317 2.26 -28.86 12.79
C ASP A 317 0.96 -29.57 12.38
N VAL A 318 0.41 -29.28 11.18
CA VAL A 318 -0.76 -30.00 10.66
C VAL A 318 -0.36 -31.42 10.26
N ILE A 319 -0.22 -32.27 11.28
CA ILE A 319 -0.61 -33.68 11.24
C ILE A 319 -1.95 -33.70 10.51
N LYS A 320 -1.98 -34.10 9.23
CA LYS A 320 -3.14 -34.19 8.33
C LYS A 320 -4.46 -34.22 9.11
N ILE A 321 -5.00 -33.05 9.45
CA ILE A 321 -6.25 -32.99 10.20
C ILE A 321 -7.29 -33.47 9.20
N VAL A 322 -7.78 -34.69 9.43
CA VAL A 322 -8.83 -35.35 8.67
C VAL A 322 -9.89 -34.30 8.34
N ALA A 323 -10.11 -34.10 7.04
CA ALA A 323 -10.90 -33.01 6.48
C ALA A 323 -12.14 -32.74 7.33
N ARG A 324 -12.15 -31.61 8.04
CA ARG A 324 -13.30 -31.18 8.83
C ARG A 324 -14.51 -31.17 7.88
N PRO A 325 -15.64 -31.80 8.22
CA PRO A 325 -16.82 -31.85 7.35
C PRO A 325 -17.17 -30.44 6.87
N ARG A 326 -17.28 -30.26 5.56
CA ARG A 326 -17.63 -28.96 4.97
C ARG A 326 -18.88 -28.42 5.68
N PRO A 327 -18.89 -27.15 6.11
CA PRO A 327 -20.03 -26.58 6.78
C PRO A 327 -21.28 -26.72 5.89
N GLN A 328 -22.22 -27.57 6.30
CA GLN A 328 -23.52 -27.71 5.65
C GLN A 328 -24.26 -26.38 5.80
N ALA A 329 -24.73 -25.82 4.68
CA ALA A 329 -25.48 -24.57 4.65
C ALA A 329 -26.72 -24.67 5.55
N ARG A 330 -26.68 -24.05 6.73
CA ARG A 330 -27.86 -23.92 7.58
C ARG A 330 -28.84 -22.95 6.89
N ALA A 331 -30.10 -23.39 6.76
CA ALA A 331 -31.17 -22.55 6.27
C ALA A 331 -31.26 -21.27 7.10
N GLN A 332 -31.25 -20.12 6.43
CA GLN A 332 -31.42 -18.81 7.05
C GLN A 332 -32.79 -18.74 7.75
N PRO A 333 -32.86 -18.44 9.06
CA PRO A 333 -34.12 -18.27 9.75
C PRO A 333 -34.87 -17.06 9.17
N LYS A 334 -36.09 -17.28 8.69
CA LYS A 334 -36.98 -16.23 8.17
C LYS A 334 -37.44 -15.32 9.31
N GLY A 335 -37.16 -14.02 9.17
CA GLY A 335 -37.94 -12.93 9.76
C GLY A 335 -37.97 -12.84 11.29
N SER A 336 -36.94 -12.21 11.88
CA SER A 336 -37.06 -11.66 13.23
C SER A 336 -37.42 -10.16 13.14
N PRO A 337 -38.32 -9.66 14.00
CA PRO A 337 -38.77 -8.27 13.97
C PRO A 337 -37.62 -7.30 14.22
N VAL A 338 -37.55 -6.26 13.41
CA VAL A 338 -36.56 -5.17 13.50
C VAL A 338 -36.72 -4.47 14.85
N LYS A 339 -35.89 -4.83 15.82
CA LYS A 339 -35.76 -4.07 17.07
C LYS A 339 -35.16 -2.70 16.74
N VAL A 340 -35.90 -1.65 17.07
CA VAL A 340 -35.47 -0.26 17.04
C VAL A 340 -34.14 -0.16 17.82
N ARG A 341 -33.10 0.31 17.13
CA ARG A 341 -31.72 0.32 17.61
C ARG A 341 -31.51 1.57 18.45
N ASP A 342 -31.20 1.41 19.73
CA ASP A 342 -30.78 2.50 20.62
C ASP A 342 -29.61 3.30 20.03
N PRO A 343 -29.46 4.59 20.39
CA PRO A 343 -28.41 5.46 19.86
C PRO A 343 -27.03 4.80 20.01
N ALA A 344 -26.35 4.64 18.87
CA ALA A 344 -25.11 3.89 18.78
C ALA A 344 -24.03 4.50 19.67
N GLN A 345 -23.59 3.77 20.69
CA GLN A 345 -22.37 4.08 21.43
C GLN A 345 -21.18 4.18 20.45
N PRO A 346 -20.20 5.06 20.71
CA PRO A 346 -19.02 5.19 19.87
C PRO A 346 -18.31 3.84 19.75
N VAL A 347 -18.34 3.25 18.56
CA VAL A 347 -17.71 1.97 18.29
C VAL A 347 -16.20 2.17 18.36
N SER A 348 -15.53 1.48 19.29
CA SER A 348 -14.07 1.49 19.36
C SER A 348 -13.49 1.10 18.00
N LEU A 349 -12.63 1.96 17.46
CA LEU A 349 -11.94 1.72 16.20
C LEU A 349 -10.79 0.71 16.33
N VAL A 350 -10.38 0.37 17.55
CA VAL A 350 -9.25 -0.54 17.80
C VAL A 350 -9.62 -1.98 17.47
N ASN A 351 -8.78 -2.66 16.69
CA ASN A 351 -8.94 -4.08 16.39
C ASN A 351 -8.79 -4.92 17.67
N LYS A 352 -9.74 -5.84 17.89
CA LYS A 352 -9.80 -6.72 19.07
C LYS A 352 -8.91 -7.96 19.00
N TYR A 353 -8.19 -8.17 17.89
CA TYR A 353 -7.23 -9.27 17.79
C TYR A 353 -6.23 -9.15 18.94
N ARG A 354 -6.03 -10.21 19.73
CA ARG A 354 -5.06 -10.20 20.84
C ARG A 354 -3.78 -10.89 20.39
N ALA A 355 -2.65 -10.36 20.84
CA ALA A 355 -1.39 -11.10 20.71
C ALA A 355 -1.49 -12.42 21.51
N PRO A 356 -0.79 -13.47 21.08
CA PRO A 356 -0.78 -14.74 21.79
C PRO A 356 -0.18 -14.62 23.19
N ALA A 357 -0.61 -15.53 24.06
CA ALA A 357 -0.01 -15.68 25.38
C ALA A 357 1.44 -16.15 25.26
N SER A 358 2.27 -15.77 26.22
CA SER A 358 3.68 -16.13 26.32
C SER A 358 3.85 -17.64 26.41
N SER A 359 2.95 -18.36 27.07
CA SER A 359 2.90 -19.83 27.07
C SER A 359 2.74 -20.43 25.67
N GLU A 360 1.96 -19.79 24.79
CA GLU A 360 1.84 -20.20 23.40
C GLU A 360 3.11 -19.91 22.62
N ILE A 361 3.76 -18.76 22.83
CA ILE A 361 5.05 -18.43 22.23
C ILE A 361 6.11 -19.45 22.62
N LEU A 362 6.23 -19.78 23.91
CA LEU A 362 7.17 -20.80 24.40
C LEU A 362 6.90 -22.17 23.74
N ARG A 363 5.64 -22.56 23.61
CA ARG A 363 5.25 -23.80 22.91
C ARG A 363 5.70 -23.79 21.44
N LEU A 364 5.53 -22.67 20.74
CA LEU A 364 5.97 -22.54 19.34
C LEU A 364 7.51 -22.57 19.21
N MET A 365 8.23 -22.09 20.21
CA MET A 365 9.68 -22.17 20.25
C MET A 365 10.20 -23.59 20.47
N GLU A 366 9.46 -24.44 21.19
CA GLU A 366 9.78 -25.85 21.40
C GLU A 366 9.39 -26.75 20.22
N ALA A 367 8.49 -26.27 19.34
CA ALA A 367 8.06 -27.03 18.17
C ALA A 367 9.25 -27.42 17.28
N LYS A 368 9.24 -28.68 16.84
CA LYS A 368 10.24 -29.22 15.91
C LYS A 368 9.85 -28.81 14.50
N THR A 369 10.59 -27.88 13.91
CA THR A 369 10.35 -27.48 12.52
C THR A 369 11.25 -28.24 11.55
N SER A 370 10.66 -28.77 10.48
CA SER A 370 11.40 -29.43 9.39
C SER A 370 12.02 -28.45 8.39
N THR A 371 11.96 -27.13 8.65
CA THR A 371 12.42 -26.10 7.72
C THR A 371 13.94 -25.96 7.75
N ALA A 372 14.54 -25.52 6.64
CA ALA A 372 16.00 -25.39 6.49
C ALA A 372 16.64 -24.33 7.40
N SER A 373 15.85 -23.39 7.95
CA SER A 373 16.34 -22.35 8.88
C SER A 373 15.37 -22.14 10.07
N PRO A 374 15.26 -23.10 11.00
CA PRO A 374 14.41 -23.00 12.20
C PRO A 374 14.77 -21.80 13.08
N PHE A 375 16.09 -21.60 13.26
CA PHE A 375 16.63 -20.71 14.27
C PHE A 375 16.33 -19.25 13.95
N LYS A 376 16.47 -18.83 12.69
CA LYS A 376 16.17 -17.45 12.26
C LYS A 376 14.71 -17.07 12.50
N LEU A 377 13.76 -17.96 12.16
CA LEU A 377 12.32 -17.68 12.36
C LEU A 377 11.95 -17.65 13.85
N LYS A 378 12.53 -18.56 14.64
CA LYS A 378 12.36 -18.59 16.10
C LYS A 378 12.95 -17.32 16.76
N PHE A 379 14.12 -16.89 16.29
CA PHE A 379 14.77 -15.64 16.71
C PHE A 379 13.86 -14.43 16.42
N GLU A 380 13.41 -14.28 15.18
CA GLU A 380 12.55 -13.17 14.77
C GLU A 380 11.20 -13.16 15.50
N LEU A 381 10.61 -14.33 15.79
CA LEU A 381 9.40 -14.45 16.61
C LEU A 381 9.62 -13.88 18.00
N LEU A 382 10.69 -14.28 18.70
CA LEU A 382 10.98 -13.79 20.04
C LEU A 382 11.33 -12.31 20.08
N VAL A 383 12.13 -11.82 19.14
CA VAL A 383 12.47 -10.40 19.03
C VAL A 383 11.20 -9.58 18.83
N SER A 384 10.32 -10.01 17.91
CA SER A 384 9.03 -9.34 17.65
C SER A 384 8.11 -9.41 18.86
N TYR A 385 8.06 -10.55 19.57
CA TYR A 385 7.25 -10.70 20.77
C TYR A 385 7.74 -9.80 21.90
N ASN A 386 9.05 -9.76 22.15
CA ASN A 386 9.62 -8.88 23.17
C ASN A 386 9.37 -7.40 22.84
N ALA A 387 9.61 -6.98 21.59
CA ALA A 387 9.34 -5.62 21.14
C ALA A 387 7.85 -5.23 21.34
N PHE A 388 6.93 -6.14 21.01
CA PHE A 388 5.51 -5.95 21.30
C PHE A 388 5.25 -5.74 22.79
N GLN A 389 5.80 -6.59 23.66
CA GLN A 389 5.61 -6.50 25.11
C GLN A 389 6.18 -5.21 25.72
N THR A 390 7.25 -4.66 25.15
CA THR A 390 7.84 -3.40 25.60
C THR A 390 7.05 -2.17 25.15
N GLU A 391 6.55 -2.18 23.90
CA GLU A 391 5.94 -1.00 23.27
C GLU A 391 4.41 -0.93 23.40
N ALA A 392 3.72 -2.07 23.53
CA ALA A 392 2.25 -2.11 23.55
C ALA A 392 1.67 -1.41 24.80
N PRO A 393 0.41 -0.95 24.77
CA PRO A 393 -0.30 -0.48 25.96
C PRO A 393 -0.38 -1.57 27.04
N ALA A 394 -0.38 -1.19 28.32
CA ALA A 394 -0.42 -2.15 29.43
C ALA A 394 -1.60 -3.13 29.38
N ALA A 395 -2.74 -2.71 28.83
CA ALA A 395 -3.93 -3.54 28.65
C ALA A 395 -3.75 -4.67 27.61
N ASP A 396 -2.80 -4.52 26.69
CA ASP A 396 -2.53 -5.47 25.61
C ASP A 396 -1.30 -6.35 25.90
N ARG A 397 -0.53 -6.04 26.95
CA ARG A 397 0.66 -6.80 27.36
C ARG A 397 0.26 -8.11 28.04
N ASP A 398 1.12 -9.10 27.91
CA ASP A 398 1.01 -10.33 28.69
C ASP A 398 1.62 -10.10 30.09
N PRO A 399 0.82 -10.18 31.17
CA PRO A 399 1.32 -10.00 32.53
C PRO A 399 2.32 -11.09 32.97
N GLU A 400 2.32 -12.26 32.33
CA GLU A 400 3.22 -13.37 32.68
C GLU A 400 4.63 -13.20 32.09
N TRP A 401 4.77 -12.48 30.97
CA TRP A 401 6.03 -12.36 30.24
C TRP A 401 7.20 -11.86 31.11
N PRO A 402 7.06 -10.78 31.91
CA PRO A 402 8.14 -10.32 32.79
C PRO A 402 8.55 -11.36 33.84
N ASN A 403 7.61 -12.17 34.33
CA ASN A 403 7.89 -13.21 35.32
C ASN A 403 8.65 -14.38 34.70
N LEU A 404 8.32 -14.76 33.47
CA LEU A 404 9.00 -15.81 32.71
C LEU A 404 10.45 -15.44 32.34
N LEU A 405 10.72 -14.15 32.12
CA LEU A 405 12.09 -13.65 31.96
C LEU A 405 12.87 -13.74 33.28
N ARG A 406 12.29 -13.27 34.40
CA ARG A 406 12.97 -13.25 35.71
C ARG A 406 13.23 -14.62 36.30
N ASN A 407 12.34 -15.59 36.09
CA ASN A 407 12.47 -16.92 36.68
C ASN A 407 13.37 -17.87 35.85
N GLY A 408 13.99 -17.37 34.78
CA GLY A 408 14.88 -18.14 33.90
C GLY A 408 14.18 -19.15 33.00
N THR A 409 12.84 -19.15 32.91
CA THR A 409 12.11 -20.08 32.03
C THR A 409 12.44 -19.82 30.56
N VAL A 410 12.50 -18.55 30.16
CA VAL A 410 12.88 -18.18 28.79
C VAL A 410 14.31 -18.63 28.49
N SER A 411 15.25 -18.44 29.42
CA SER A 411 16.64 -18.88 29.26
C SER A 411 16.76 -20.39 29.02
N LYS A 412 16.07 -21.21 29.83
CA LYS A 412 16.03 -22.68 29.66
C LYS A 412 15.41 -23.09 28.32
N MET A 413 14.39 -22.36 27.88
CA MET A 413 13.78 -22.59 26.56
C MET A 413 14.76 -22.23 25.44
N LEU A 414 15.52 -21.13 25.56
CA LEU A 414 16.55 -20.77 24.59
C LEU A 414 17.66 -21.84 24.50
N ASP A 415 18.08 -22.39 25.63
CA ASP A 415 18.99 -23.54 25.66
C ASP A 415 18.44 -24.75 24.91
N SER A 416 17.15 -25.05 25.09
CA SER A 416 16.49 -26.15 24.39
C SER A 416 16.34 -25.88 22.88
N ALA A 417 15.94 -24.66 22.53
CA ALA A 417 15.61 -24.28 21.15
C ALA A 417 16.84 -23.99 20.29
N PHE A 418 17.95 -23.53 20.87
CA PHE A 418 19.17 -23.10 20.15
C PHE A 418 20.46 -23.80 20.62
N GLY A 419 20.45 -24.52 21.73
CA GLY A 419 21.62 -25.18 22.32
C GLY A 419 22.02 -26.50 21.66
N CYS A 420 21.74 -26.69 20.37
CA CYS A 420 22.17 -27.87 19.64
C CYS A 420 23.70 -28.01 19.70
N LYS A 421 24.17 -29.13 20.26
CA LYS A 421 25.60 -29.40 20.49
C LYS A 421 26.36 -29.82 19.23
N SER A 422 25.70 -29.83 18.06
CA SER A 422 26.36 -30.22 16.82
C SER A 422 27.27 -29.09 16.36
N PRO A 423 28.61 -29.29 16.31
CA PRO A 423 29.54 -28.26 15.85
C PRO A 423 29.37 -27.87 14.38
N ALA A 424 28.55 -28.61 13.62
CA ALA A 424 28.22 -28.32 12.23
C ALA A 424 27.09 -27.28 12.04
N GLU A 425 26.35 -26.91 13.09
CA GLU A 425 25.16 -26.04 13.03
C GLU A 425 25.37 -24.70 13.78
N GLY A 426 26.56 -24.10 13.67
CA GLY A 426 27.04 -22.96 14.45
C GLY A 426 26.19 -21.67 14.50
N ASP A 427 25.09 -21.60 13.73
CA ASP A 427 24.18 -20.46 13.74
C ASP A 427 23.35 -20.38 15.03
N GLY A 428 23.01 -21.53 15.64
CA GLY A 428 22.14 -21.58 16.82
C GLY A 428 22.68 -20.80 18.02
N SER A 429 23.97 -21.00 18.36
CA SER A 429 24.61 -20.29 19.47
C SER A 429 24.69 -18.79 19.26
N THR A 430 24.85 -18.35 18.01
CA THR A 430 24.92 -16.92 17.67
C THR A 430 23.58 -16.25 17.92
N PHE A 431 22.48 -16.85 17.46
CA PHE A 431 21.13 -16.33 17.73
C PHE A 431 20.80 -16.34 19.22
N LYS A 432 21.21 -17.39 19.95
CA LYS A 432 21.03 -17.45 21.41
C LYS A 432 21.70 -16.27 22.11
N ASN A 433 22.99 -16.04 21.85
CA ASN A 433 23.75 -14.97 22.50
C ASN A 433 23.14 -13.58 22.20
N LEU A 434 22.63 -13.38 20.97
CA LEU A 434 21.91 -12.16 20.61
C LEU A 434 20.58 -12.02 21.37
N LEU A 435 19.84 -13.11 21.55
CA LEU A 435 18.59 -13.10 22.32
C LEU A 435 18.84 -12.82 23.80
N ASP A 436 19.85 -13.43 24.41
CA ASP A 436 20.20 -13.17 25.81
C ASP A 436 20.50 -11.67 26.03
N ALA A 437 21.22 -11.05 25.08
CA ALA A 437 21.49 -9.62 25.10
C ALA A 437 20.23 -8.75 24.89
N ILE A 438 19.38 -9.08 23.89
CA ILE A 438 18.16 -8.31 23.59
C ILE A 438 17.13 -8.41 24.73
N LEU A 439 17.03 -9.58 25.36
CA LEU A 439 16.06 -9.87 26.41
C LEU A 439 16.56 -9.47 27.82
N ASN A 440 17.82 -9.05 27.95
CA ASN A 440 18.49 -8.77 29.23
C ASN A 440 18.37 -9.95 30.22
N ILE A 441 18.64 -11.17 29.73
CA ILE A 441 18.69 -12.38 30.55
C ILE A 441 20.10 -12.46 31.15
N HIS A 442 20.20 -12.49 32.47
CA HIS A 442 21.45 -12.57 33.23
C HIS A 442 21.64 -13.94 33.88
#